data_AF-A0AAD7E2M1-F1
#
_entry.id   AF-A0AAD7E2M1-F1
#
_cell.length_a   1.000
_cell.length_b   1.000
_cell.length_c   1.000
_cell.angle_alpha   90.00
_cell.angle_beta   90.00
_cell.angle_gamma   90.00
#
_symmetry.space_group_name_H-M   'P 1'
#
loop_
_entity.id
_entity.type
_entity.pdbx_description
1 polymer ?
#
loop_
_entity_poly.entity_id
_entity_poly.type
_entity_poly.pdbx_seq_one_letter_code
_entity_poly.pdbx_strand_id
1 'polypeptide(L)'
;MATSSTSTADSDEFCGVTCPPGAPTWFTGALAELVRVGFGPAYRDLVEALVELEQAYGFLDKGQKIALNGRPSQIAAWFKEGRKWKAKPELRINDLDAFAEKWGRWWDAMQPDWRERGEDGKRARVASEGRGWGSTVCCSSSRHSIGGRASKG
;
A
#
# COMPACT_ATOMS: atom_id res chain seq x y z
N MET A 1 -26.87 -37.93 -42.48
CA MET A 1 -25.56 -37.34 -42.14
C MET A 1 -25.83 -35.95 -41.59
N ALA A 2 -25.83 -35.80 -40.26
CA ALA A 2 -25.96 -34.50 -39.61
C ALA A 2 -24.66 -34.26 -38.84
N THR A 3 -23.94 -33.22 -39.23
CA THR A 3 -22.68 -32.78 -38.66
C THR A 3 -22.91 -32.02 -37.36
N SER A 4 -21.97 -32.24 -36.45
CA SER A 4 -21.80 -31.68 -35.11
C SER A 4 -22.03 -30.17 -35.00
N SER A 5 -22.63 -29.76 -33.89
CA SER A 5 -22.38 -28.43 -33.30
C SER A 5 -21.78 -28.64 -31.91
N THR A 6 -20.48 -28.44 -31.85
CA THR A 6 -19.66 -28.42 -30.64
C THR A 6 -20.09 -27.24 -29.78
N SER A 7 -20.64 -27.54 -28.60
CA SER A 7 -20.85 -26.56 -27.54
C SER A 7 -19.49 -26.24 -26.92
N THR A 8 -18.96 -25.05 -27.21
CA THR A 8 -17.78 -24.52 -26.54
C THR A 8 -18.16 -24.18 -25.11
N ALA A 9 -17.71 -25.00 -24.17
CA ALA A 9 -17.70 -24.66 -22.76
C ALA A 9 -16.73 -23.48 -22.58
N ASP A 10 -17.29 -22.29 -22.39
CA ASP A 10 -16.61 -21.17 -21.76
C ASP A 10 -16.43 -21.57 -20.29
N SER A 11 -15.35 -22.32 -20.04
CA SER A 11 -14.95 -22.71 -18.70
C SER A 11 -14.41 -21.46 -18.02
N ASP A 12 -15.33 -20.75 -17.37
CA ASP A 12 -15.16 -19.99 -16.15
C ASP A 12 -13.73 -20.12 -15.61
N GLU A 13 -12.89 -19.14 -15.95
CA GLU A 13 -11.50 -19.05 -15.54
C GLU A 13 -11.50 -18.69 -14.05
N PHE A 14 -11.83 -19.69 -13.21
CA PHE A 14 -11.83 -19.54 -11.78
C PHE A 14 -10.41 -19.15 -11.34
N CYS A 15 -10.33 -17.96 -10.77
CA CYS A 15 -9.12 -17.25 -10.41
C CYS A 15 -8.23 -18.14 -9.53
N GLY A 16 -7.18 -18.73 -10.13
CA GLY A 16 -6.30 -19.74 -9.52
C GLY A 16 -5.34 -19.23 -8.44
N VAL A 17 -5.64 -18.10 -7.79
CA VAL A 17 -4.80 -17.58 -6.71
C VAL A 17 -4.95 -18.50 -5.51
N THR A 18 -3.88 -19.25 -5.25
CA THR A 18 -3.87 -20.27 -4.20
C THR A 18 -3.57 -19.63 -2.86
N CYS A 19 -4.40 -19.91 -1.85
CA CYS A 19 -4.14 -19.44 -0.50
C CYS A 19 -2.94 -20.17 0.10
N PRO A 20 -1.94 -19.46 0.64
CA PRO A 20 -0.75 -20.09 1.21
C PRO A 20 -1.10 -20.89 2.49
N PRO A 21 -0.48 -22.06 2.71
CA PRO A 21 -0.71 -22.86 3.91
C PRO A 21 -0.21 -22.08 5.14
N GLY A 22 -1.09 -21.90 6.13
CA GLY A 22 -0.79 -21.14 7.35
C GLY A 22 -1.31 -19.70 7.37
N ALA A 23 -2.06 -19.27 6.34
CA ALA A 23 -2.73 -17.97 6.36
C ALA A 23 -3.78 -17.88 7.50
N PRO A 24 -3.87 -16.75 8.21
CA PRO A 24 -4.86 -16.53 9.25
C PRO A 24 -6.26 -16.36 8.66
N THR A 25 -7.29 -16.62 9.48
CA THR A 25 -8.71 -16.63 9.06
C THR A 25 -9.20 -15.30 8.49
N TRP A 26 -8.65 -14.18 8.94
CA TRP A 26 -8.99 -12.87 8.37
C TRP A 26 -8.48 -12.73 6.93
N PHE A 27 -7.31 -13.27 6.62
CA PHE A 27 -6.70 -13.18 5.30
C PHE A 27 -7.37 -14.15 4.33
N THR A 28 -7.71 -15.36 4.78
CA THR A 28 -8.44 -16.32 3.95
C THR A 28 -9.81 -15.80 3.55
N GLY A 29 -10.54 -15.17 4.49
CA GLY A 29 -11.82 -14.51 4.19
C GLY A 29 -11.66 -13.32 3.24
N ALA A 30 -10.65 -12.48 3.44
CA ALA A 30 -10.37 -11.36 2.55
C ALA A 30 -9.99 -11.82 1.13
N LEU A 31 -9.14 -12.85 1.00
CA LEU A 31 -8.73 -13.40 -0.28
C LEU A 31 -9.92 -14.01 -1.02
N ALA A 32 -10.82 -14.71 -0.32
CA ALA A 32 -12.04 -15.24 -0.90
C ALA A 32 -12.92 -14.15 -1.51
N GLU A 33 -13.01 -12.98 -0.87
CA GLU A 33 -13.74 -11.83 -1.43
C GLU A 33 -13.02 -11.17 -2.61
N LEU A 34 -11.69 -11.08 -2.56
CA LEU A 34 -10.89 -10.50 -3.64
C LEU A 34 -10.95 -11.35 -4.92
N VAL A 35 -10.92 -12.68 -4.78
CA VAL A 35 -10.98 -13.61 -5.92
C VAL A 35 -12.41 -13.95 -6.34
N ARG A 36 -13.43 -13.47 -5.60
CA ARG A 36 -14.85 -13.74 -5.87
C ARG A 36 -15.30 -13.31 -7.26
N VAL A 37 -14.69 -12.24 -7.78
CA VAL A 37 -14.99 -11.71 -9.12
C VAL A 37 -13.68 -11.59 -9.91
N GLY A 38 -13.64 -12.21 -11.09
CA GLY A 38 -12.53 -12.05 -12.01
C GLY A 38 -12.54 -10.68 -12.66
N PHE A 39 -11.67 -9.76 -12.23
CA PHE A 39 -11.46 -8.45 -12.86
C PHE A 39 -10.38 -8.47 -13.96
N GLY A 40 -10.04 -9.66 -14.47
CA GLY A 40 -9.05 -9.88 -15.52
C GLY A 40 -7.61 -10.11 -14.99
N PRO A 41 -6.66 -10.37 -15.91
CA PRO A 41 -5.33 -10.87 -15.57
C PRO A 41 -4.49 -9.88 -14.76
N ALA A 42 -4.55 -8.58 -15.06
CA ALA A 42 -3.80 -7.58 -14.30
C ALA A 42 -4.25 -7.46 -12.83
N TYR A 43 -5.53 -7.68 -12.56
CA TYR A 43 -6.04 -7.73 -11.19
C TYR A 43 -5.59 -9.02 -10.49
N ARG A 44 -5.58 -10.15 -11.19
CA ARG A 44 -5.07 -11.41 -10.66
C ARG A 44 -3.59 -11.29 -10.25
N ASP A 45 -2.74 -10.73 -11.12
CA ASP A 45 -1.33 -10.50 -10.83
C ASP A 45 -1.15 -9.59 -9.59
N LEU A 46 -2.04 -8.61 -9.40
CA LEU A 46 -2.06 -7.76 -8.22
C LEU A 46 -2.44 -8.53 -6.94
N VAL A 47 -3.44 -9.42 -7.01
CA VAL A 47 -3.83 -10.25 -5.87
C VAL A 47 -2.73 -11.28 -5.53
N GLU A 48 -2.05 -11.84 -6.53
CA GLU A 48 -0.88 -12.71 -6.33
C GLU A 48 0.27 -11.95 -5.63
N ALA A 49 0.59 -10.74 -6.10
CA ALA A 49 1.61 -9.90 -5.45
C ALA A 49 1.22 -9.51 -4.00
N LEU A 50 -0.08 -9.32 -3.71
CA LEU A 50 -0.56 -9.09 -2.35
C LEU A 50 -0.35 -10.33 -1.47
N VAL A 51 -0.61 -11.54 -1.98
CA VAL A 51 -0.38 -12.79 -1.26
C VAL A 51 1.11 -12.97 -0.93
N GLU A 52 1.99 -12.75 -1.91
CA GLU A 52 3.45 -12.80 -1.71
C GLU A 52 3.92 -11.79 -0.66
N LEU A 53 3.39 -10.57 -0.71
CA LEU A 53 3.69 -9.52 0.25
C LEU A 53 3.28 -9.93 1.66
N GLU A 54 2.02 -10.32 1.86
CA GLU A 54 1.52 -10.71 3.18
C GLU A 54 2.23 -11.95 3.73
N GLN A 55 2.57 -12.91 2.87
CA GLN A 55 3.37 -14.07 3.24
C GLN A 55 4.78 -13.68 3.67
N ALA A 56 5.45 -12.79 2.94
CA ALA A 56 6.78 -12.28 3.30
C ALA A 56 6.75 -11.50 4.64
N TYR A 57 5.61 -10.88 4.96
CA TYR A 57 5.38 -10.20 6.24
C TYR A 57 4.83 -11.13 7.33
N GLY A 58 4.62 -12.42 7.04
CA GLY A 58 4.14 -13.43 7.99
C GLY A 58 2.69 -13.21 8.45
N PHE A 59 1.86 -12.57 7.63
CA PHE A 59 0.47 -12.20 7.94
C PHE A 59 0.33 -11.47 9.28
N LEU A 60 1.36 -10.69 9.63
CA LEU A 60 1.34 -9.92 10.86
C LEU A 60 0.19 -8.91 10.78
N ASP A 61 -0.87 -9.15 11.55
CA ASP A 61 -1.85 -8.12 11.88
C ASP A 61 -1.15 -7.08 12.74
N LYS A 62 -0.42 -6.21 12.06
CA LYS A 62 0.20 -5.06 12.65
C LYS A 62 -0.93 -4.09 12.93
N GLY A 63 -1.58 -4.31 14.06
CA GLY A 63 -2.03 -3.24 14.94
C GLY A 63 -0.86 -2.37 15.41
N GLN A 64 0.14 -2.11 14.55
CA GLN A 64 1.20 -1.12 14.71
C GLN A 64 0.56 0.25 14.67
N LYS A 65 -0.08 0.54 15.79
CA LYS A 65 -0.31 1.88 16.25
C LYS A 65 1.09 2.47 16.44
N ILE A 66 1.29 3.63 15.82
CA ILE A 66 2.46 4.46 16.07
C ILE A 66 2.70 4.51 17.58
N ALA A 67 3.94 4.29 18.01
CA ALA A 67 4.27 4.14 19.42
C ALA A 67 3.63 5.26 20.26
N LEU A 68 2.83 4.89 21.25
CA LEU A 68 2.19 5.87 22.13
C LEU A 68 3.16 6.39 23.20
N ASN A 69 4.15 5.56 23.56
CA ASN A 69 5.12 5.85 24.60
C ASN A 69 6.10 6.93 24.12
N GLY A 70 6.29 7.97 24.94
CA GLY A 70 7.20 9.09 24.64
C GLY A 70 6.68 10.07 23.58
N ARG A 71 5.47 9.85 23.04
CA ARG A 71 4.87 10.72 22.01
C ARG A 71 4.62 12.13 22.56
N PRO A 72 4.99 13.21 21.84
CA PRO A 72 4.65 14.57 22.26
C PRO A 72 3.13 14.77 22.39
N SER A 73 2.70 15.51 23.41
CA SER A 73 1.27 15.73 23.71
C SER A 73 0.52 16.39 22.57
N GLN A 74 1.17 17.29 21.82
CA GLN A 74 0.61 17.94 20.65
C GLN A 74 0.22 16.92 19.57
N ILE A 75 1.03 15.87 19.39
CA ILE A 75 0.76 14.82 18.40
C ILE A 75 -0.40 13.94 18.86
N ALA A 76 -0.46 13.63 20.16
CA ALA A 76 -1.59 12.90 20.73
C ALA A 76 -2.91 13.69 20.55
N ALA A 77 -2.90 14.99 20.82
CA ALA A 77 -4.04 15.86 20.60
C ALA A 77 -4.41 15.91 19.11
N TRP A 78 -3.43 16.02 18.20
CA TRP A 78 -3.68 16.05 16.76
C TRP A 78 -4.36 14.78 16.25
N PHE A 79 -3.96 13.59 16.74
CA PHE A 79 -4.65 12.34 16.44
C PHE A 79 -6.10 12.32 16.96
N LYS A 80 -6.31 12.77 18.21
CA LYS A 80 -7.64 12.82 18.83
C LYS A 80 -8.61 13.73 18.07
N GLU A 81 -8.11 14.81 17.49
CA GLU A 81 -8.89 15.79 16.74
C GLU A 81 -9.15 15.41 15.27
N GLY A 82 -8.87 14.17 14.89
CA GLY A 82 -9.02 13.72 13.51
C GLY A 82 -8.05 14.43 12.56
N ARG A 83 -6.84 14.73 13.04
CA ARG A 83 -5.75 15.37 12.29
C ARG A 83 -6.07 16.80 11.83
N LYS A 84 -7.01 17.47 12.49
CA LYS A 84 -7.38 18.85 12.19
C LYS A 84 -6.49 19.81 12.98
N TRP A 85 -5.78 20.68 12.27
CA TRP A 85 -5.05 21.78 12.88
C TRP A 85 -6.02 22.93 13.20
N LYS A 86 -6.88 22.73 14.19
CA LYS A 86 -7.68 23.82 14.75
C LYS A 86 -6.84 24.56 15.79
N ALA A 87 -7.11 25.84 16.00
CA ALA A 87 -6.46 26.69 17.00
C ALA A 87 -6.80 26.28 18.44
N LYS A 88 -6.48 25.04 18.81
CA LYS A 88 -6.64 24.50 20.15
C LYS A 88 -5.35 24.76 20.94
N PRO A 89 -5.44 25.20 22.21
CA PRO A 89 -4.27 25.48 23.04
C PRO A 89 -3.30 24.29 23.13
N GLU A 90 -3.81 23.06 23.11
CA GLU A 90 -3.04 21.82 23.26
C GLU A 90 -2.18 21.48 22.03
N LEU A 91 -2.47 22.09 20.87
CA LEU A 91 -1.66 21.96 19.65
C LEU A 91 -0.61 23.06 19.53
N ARG A 92 -0.66 24.07 20.41
CA ARG A 92 0.29 25.18 20.39
C ARG A 92 1.63 24.70 20.95
N ILE A 93 2.67 24.91 20.17
CA ILE A 93 4.05 24.68 20.59
C ILE A 93 4.55 26.00 21.17
N ASN A 94 4.67 26.07 22.49
CA ASN A 94 5.17 27.26 23.18
C ASN A 94 6.69 27.27 23.29
N ASP A 95 7.30 26.08 23.36
CA ASP A 95 8.74 25.86 23.39
C ASP A 95 9.09 24.90 22.26
N LEU A 96 9.75 25.44 21.24
CA LEU A 96 10.10 24.69 20.03
C LEU A 96 11.24 23.71 20.28
N ASP A 97 12.22 24.08 21.10
CA ASP A 97 13.41 23.27 21.36
C ASP A 97 13.05 22.05 22.20
N ALA A 98 12.28 22.25 23.27
CA ALA A 98 11.77 21.13 24.08
C ALA A 98 10.83 20.21 23.29
N PHE A 99 10.07 20.76 22.33
CA PHE A 99 9.27 19.94 21.43
C PHE A 99 10.14 19.15 20.46
N ALA A 100 11.14 19.78 19.85
CA ALA A 100 12.06 19.14 18.90
C ALA A 100 12.83 17.99 19.54
N GLU A 101 13.31 18.15 20.78
CA GLU A 101 13.96 17.06 21.52
C GLU A 101 13.00 15.90 21.79
N LYS A 102 11.79 16.17 22.30
CA LYS A 102 10.79 15.12 22.58
C LYS A 102 10.36 14.41 21.31
N TRP A 103 10.15 15.16 20.23
CA TRP A 103 9.85 14.61 18.92
C TRP A 103 10.99 13.72 18.42
N GLY A 104 12.24 14.19 18.50
CA GLY A 104 13.42 13.44 18.06
C GLY A 104 13.56 12.11 18.80
N ARG A 105 13.48 12.13 20.15
CA ARG A 105 13.55 10.91 20.98
C ARG A 105 12.44 9.92 20.65
N TRP A 106 11.21 10.41 20.50
CA TRP A 106 10.07 9.58 20.13
C TRP A 106 10.22 8.99 18.73
N TRP A 107 10.61 9.81 17.77
CA TRP A 107 10.84 9.39 16.38
C TRP A 107 11.92 8.33 16.28
N ASP A 108 13.01 8.51 17.03
CA ASP A 108 14.13 7.58 17.08
C ASP A 108 13.78 6.23 17.69
N ALA A 109 12.94 6.21 18.73
CA ALA A 109 12.47 4.97 19.36
C ALA A 109 11.55 4.15 18.44
N MET A 110 10.98 4.77 17.40
CA MET A 110 10.13 4.09 16.42
C MET A 110 10.91 3.57 15.22
N GLN A 111 12.16 4.00 15.03
CA GLN A 111 12.91 3.58 13.85
C GLN A 111 13.37 2.13 14.03
N PRO A 112 13.33 1.33 12.95
CA PRO A 112 13.88 0.00 12.98
C PRO A 112 15.42 0.06 13.10
N ASP A 113 16.00 -1.00 13.68
CA ASP A 113 17.43 -1.06 13.99
C ASP A 113 18.33 -0.93 12.76
N TRP A 114 17.85 -1.36 11.59
CA TRP A 114 18.57 -1.25 10.32
C TRP A 114 18.70 0.20 9.82
N ARG A 115 18.00 1.18 10.42
CA ARG A 115 18.04 2.57 9.97
C ARG A 115 19.23 3.32 10.56
N GLU A 116 20.22 3.58 9.72
CA GLU A 116 21.44 4.29 10.08
C GLU A 116 21.20 5.74 10.57
N ARG A 117 22.14 6.21 11.40
CA ARG A 117 22.25 7.61 11.79
C ARG A 117 23.32 8.28 10.93
N GLY A 118 23.05 9.51 10.49
CA GLY A 118 24.03 10.35 9.84
C GLY A 118 25.04 10.93 10.83
N GLU A 119 26.02 11.66 10.32
CA GLU A 119 27.08 12.31 11.11
C GLU A 119 26.56 13.34 12.13
N ASP A 120 25.38 13.90 11.87
CA ASP A 120 24.67 14.84 12.76
C ASP A 120 23.92 14.14 13.92
N GLY A 121 24.07 12.82 14.03
CA GLY A 121 23.37 11.99 15.02
C GLY A 121 21.88 11.79 14.73
N LYS A 122 21.34 12.42 13.67
CA LYS A 122 19.94 12.26 13.24
C LYS A 122 19.85 11.08 12.29
N ARG A 123 18.63 10.57 12.09
CA ARG A 123 18.40 9.44 11.19
C ARG A 123 18.72 9.85 9.75
N ALA A 124 19.60 9.10 9.10
CA ALA A 124 19.97 9.35 7.72
C ALA A 124 18.73 9.30 6.82
N ARG A 125 18.70 10.15 5.80
CA ARG A 125 17.73 10.00 4.71
C ARG A 125 18.14 8.76 3.92
N VAL A 126 17.26 7.77 3.87
CA VAL A 126 17.43 6.64 2.96
C VAL A 126 17.23 7.17 1.55
N ALA A 127 18.29 7.20 0.75
CA ALA A 127 18.17 7.42 -0.68
C ALA A 127 17.43 6.20 -1.24
N SER A 128 16.14 6.37 -1.55
CA SER A 128 15.47 5.41 -2.42
C SER A 128 16.12 5.54 -3.79
N GLU A 129 16.63 4.44 -4.34
CA GLU A 129 17.08 4.36 -5.75
C GLU A 129 15.93 4.59 -6.74
N GLY A 130 14.74 4.99 -6.28
CA GLY A 130 13.65 5.40 -7.15
C GLY A 130 13.20 4.24 -8.02
N ARG A 131 13.06 3.03 -7.46
CA ARG A 131 12.12 2.09 -8.06
C ARG A 131 10.76 2.79 -7.99
N GLY A 132 10.31 3.31 -9.14
CA GLY A 132 8.95 3.81 -9.28
C GLY A 132 8.01 2.74 -8.73
N TRP A 133 6.96 3.15 -8.04
CA TRP A 133 5.87 2.26 -7.65
C TRP A 133 5.48 1.44 -8.89
N GLY A 134 5.95 0.19 -8.97
CA GLY A 134 5.96 -0.58 -10.22
C GLY A 134 4.57 -0.70 -10.84
N SER A 135 4.53 -0.69 -12.17
CA SER A 135 3.44 -1.01 -13.14
C SER A 135 1.96 -1.00 -12.72
N THR A 136 1.56 -0.24 -11.71
CA THR A 136 0.15 0.11 -11.46
C THR A 136 -0.34 1.20 -12.40
N VAL A 137 0.43 1.48 -13.45
CA VAL A 137 -0.06 2.13 -14.66
C VAL A 137 -0.99 1.14 -15.33
N CYS A 138 -2.28 1.18 -14.98
CA CYS A 138 -3.33 0.70 -15.88
C CYS A 138 -3.11 1.40 -17.21
N CYS A 139 -2.45 0.73 -18.15
CA CYS A 139 -2.20 1.25 -19.46
C CYS A 139 -3.51 1.17 -20.25
N SER A 140 -4.46 2.06 -19.97
CA SER A 140 -5.58 2.34 -20.88
C SER A 140 -5.12 3.31 -21.97
N SER A 141 -3.99 3.02 -22.60
CA SER A 141 -3.67 3.62 -23.90
C SER A 141 -4.25 2.75 -25.00
N SER A 142 -5.58 2.64 -25.05
CA SER A 142 -6.25 2.32 -26.30
C SER A 142 -6.15 3.55 -27.19
N ARG A 143 -4.97 3.71 -27.80
CA ARG A 143 -4.70 4.76 -28.77
C ARG A 143 -5.49 4.38 -30.03
N HIS A 144 -6.73 4.86 -30.11
CA HIS A 144 -7.49 4.85 -31.34
C HIS A 144 -6.69 5.63 -32.38
N SER A 145 -5.99 4.90 -33.24
CA SER A 145 -5.41 5.42 -34.47
C SER A 145 -6.56 5.74 -35.43
N ILE A 146 -7.11 6.95 -35.33
CA ILE A 146 -7.99 7.47 -36.38
C ILE A 146 -7.10 8.11 -37.43
N GLY A 147 -7.20 7.54 -38.64
CA GLY A 147 -6.29 7.73 -39.75
C GLY A 147 -6.15 9.17 -40.23
N GLY A 148 -4.96 9.47 -40.72
CA GLY A 148 -4.66 10.72 -41.40
C GLY A 148 -5.52 10.88 -42.66
N ARG A 149 -6.05 12.09 -42.84
CA ARG A 149 -6.59 12.54 -44.12
C ARG A 149 -5.69 13.63 -44.67
N ALA A 150 -5.09 13.30 -45.82
CA ALA A 150 -4.20 14.14 -46.59
C ALA A 150 -4.85 15.47 -47.00
N SER A 151 -4.07 16.54 -46.89
CA SER A 151 -4.33 17.83 -47.53
C SER A 151 -3.82 17.77 -48.98
N LYS A 152 -4.71 18.00 -49.94
CA LYS A 152 -4.41 18.57 -51.26
C LYS A 152 -5.12 19.93 -51.23
N GLY A 153 -4.41 21.04 -51.39
CA GLY A 153 -3.83 21.46 -52.66
C GLY A 153 -4.85 22.36 -53.33
#